data_AF-A0A8C3XS06-F1
#
_entry.id   AF-A0A8C3XS06-F1
#
_cell.length_a   1.000
_cell.length_b   1.000
_cell.length_c   1.000
_cell.angle_alpha   90.00
_cell.angle_beta   90.00
_cell.angle_gamma   90.00
#
_symmetry.space_group_name_H-M   'P 1'
#
loop_
_entity.id
_entity.type
_entity.pdbx_description
1 polymer ?
#
loop_
_entity_poly.entity_id
_entity_poly.type
_entity_poly.pdbx_seq_one_letter_code
_entity_poly.pdbx_strand_id
1 'polypeptide(L)'
;SGNWLTAQRLAAFPDFTWEVKANDRAYHRQFKKKVAFCLTRKKYEDNAIRTAKYNVLTFLPLNLYEQFHRLANLYFLFVILLQTIPEISTLPWFTLLLPLSSLLLLRGLRDLIDDIAPRAVSSARLRNAGPLSGSFFSCSFSWKKWRDICVGDIICLRKDSFVPADLLLLSSSEPSSLCYVETVDIDGETNLKFRQALLATHQELVSEASMAAFDGKVTCEEPNSRMHSFIGTLEWRGEKYSLDSEKILLRGCRIRNTETCYGLVIYAGLDSKIMKNCGKIKMKKTKLDRLMDRLVIVVSASLPQETARCHVPLALSLEPLKSPLSVDSNGKTNSCPAVLKNRDHICLQRDQQADG
;
A
#
# COMPACT_ATOMS: atom_id res chain seq x y z
N SER A 1 -43.38 -15.61 42.80
CA SER A 1 -43.62 -14.48 41.90
C SER A 1 -42.42 -13.55 41.96
N GLY A 2 -41.89 -13.11 40.83
CA GLY A 2 -40.86 -12.08 40.77
C GLY A 2 -39.60 -12.46 39.99
N ASN A 3 -39.37 -11.74 38.90
CA ASN A 3 -38.07 -11.41 38.29
C ASN A 3 -37.39 -12.42 37.36
N TRP A 4 -38.13 -13.02 36.43
CA TRP A 4 -37.53 -13.64 35.22
C TRP A 4 -37.90 -12.93 33.90
N LEU A 5 -38.70 -11.85 33.94
CA LEU A 5 -39.20 -11.17 32.72
C LEU A 5 -38.51 -9.84 32.37
N THR A 6 -37.56 -9.36 33.17
CA THR A 6 -36.92 -8.04 32.96
C THR A 6 -35.50 -8.11 32.37
N ALA A 7 -34.90 -9.30 32.26
CA ALA A 7 -33.54 -9.46 31.71
C ALA A 7 -33.50 -9.76 30.20
N GLN A 8 -34.64 -9.74 29.51
CA GLN A 8 -34.75 -10.15 28.10
C GLN A 8 -34.83 -8.98 27.12
N ARG A 9 -34.58 -7.73 27.56
CA ARG A 9 -34.78 -6.52 26.74
C ARG A 9 -33.52 -5.81 26.23
N LEU A 10 -32.32 -6.40 26.36
CA LEU A 10 -31.07 -5.79 25.87
C LEU A 10 -30.10 -6.76 25.17
N ALA A 11 -30.60 -7.83 24.56
CA ALA A 11 -29.86 -8.57 23.54
C ALA A 11 -30.16 -7.97 22.16
N ALA A 12 -29.89 -6.67 21.97
CA ALA A 12 -29.87 -6.09 20.64
C ALA A 12 -28.64 -6.65 19.93
N PHE A 13 -28.87 -7.33 18.81
CA PHE A 13 -27.88 -7.94 17.92
C PHE A 13 -26.54 -7.16 17.90
N PRO A 14 -25.40 -7.77 18.30
CA PRO A 14 -24.11 -7.09 18.40
C PRO A 14 -23.57 -6.54 17.06
N ASP A 15 -24.20 -6.90 15.94
CA ASP A 15 -23.76 -6.54 14.60
C ASP A 15 -24.24 -5.15 14.15
N PHE A 16 -25.33 -4.59 14.69
CA PHE A 16 -25.94 -3.33 14.19
C PHE A 16 -25.44 -2.07 14.92
N THR A 17 -24.14 -1.80 14.85
CA THR A 17 -23.53 -0.62 15.53
C THR A 17 -23.17 0.52 14.57
N TRP A 18 -23.38 0.34 13.27
CA TRP A 18 -23.16 1.38 12.27
C TRP A 18 -24.43 2.19 12.08
N GLU A 19 -24.35 3.48 12.39
CA GLU A 19 -25.49 4.40 12.24
C GLU A 19 -25.12 5.50 11.26
N VAL A 20 -26.03 5.85 10.36
CA VAL A 20 -25.86 6.90 9.36
C VAL A 20 -27.12 7.74 9.33
N LYS A 21 -27.01 9.03 9.66
CA LYS A 21 -28.10 9.99 9.49
C LYS A 21 -27.94 10.73 8.16
N ALA A 22 -29.01 10.88 7.40
CA ALA A 22 -28.97 11.62 6.15
C ALA A 22 -28.71 13.11 6.39
N ASN A 23 -27.90 13.73 5.52
CA ASN A 23 -27.61 15.17 5.48
C ASN A 23 -26.99 15.79 6.75
N ASP A 24 -26.59 14.98 7.74
CA ASP A 24 -26.08 15.46 9.02
C ASP A 24 -24.60 15.12 9.22
N ARG A 25 -23.72 15.88 8.56
CA ARG A 25 -22.26 15.69 8.69
C ARG A 25 -21.74 15.94 10.10
N ALA A 26 -22.42 16.80 10.87
CA ALA A 26 -22.02 17.12 12.23
C ALA A 26 -22.19 15.89 13.13
N TYR A 27 -23.27 15.13 12.95
CA TYR A 27 -23.52 13.86 13.64
C TYR A 27 -22.35 12.88 13.47
N HIS A 28 -21.92 12.60 12.23
CA HIS A 28 -20.85 11.62 12.01
C HIS A 28 -19.49 12.08 12.54
N ARG A 29 -19.23 13.40 12.57
CA ARG A 29 -17.96 13.96 13.05
C ARG A 29 -17.76 13.81 14.57
N GLN A 30 -18.85 13.64 15.32
CA GLN A 30 -18.81 13.45 16.78
C GLN A 30 -18.27 12.07 17.18
N PHE A 31 -18.45 11.05 16.34
CA PHE A 31 -18.00 9.70 16.65
C PHE A 31 -16.48 9.55 16.45
N LYS A 32 -15.76 9.39 17.57
CA LYS A 32 -14.33 9.11 17.59
C LYS A 32 -14.06 7.76 18.27
N LYS A 33 -13.28 6.90 17.62
CA LYS A 33 -12.75 5.65 18.20
C LYS A 33 -11.43 5.95 18.92
N LYS A 34 -11.28 5.50 20.16
CA LYS A 34 -10.00 5.54 20.91
C LYS A 34 -9.13 4.37 20.43
N VAL A 35 -7.91 4.63 19.96
CA VAL A 35 -7.08 3.59 19.32
C VAL A 35 -5.94 3.11 20.23
N ALA A 36 -5.29 4.01 20.97
CA ALA A 36 -4.41 3.77 22.14
C ALA A 36 -3.68 5.11 22.44
N PHE A 37 -3.19 5.29 23.68
CA PHE A 37 -2.32 6.42 24.07
C PHE A 37 -2.86 7.81 23.67
N CYS A 38 -4.01 8.21 24.21
CA CYS A 38 -4.72 9.47 23.93
C CYS A 38 -5.02 9.80 22.45
N LEU A 39 -4.69 8.92 21.49
CA LEU A 39 -4.98 9.13 20.08
C LEU A 39 -6.41 8.70 19.76
N THR A 40 -7.21 9.69 19.37
CA THR A 40 -8.56 9.47 18.84
C THR A 40 -8.53 9.46 17.32
N ARG A 41 -9.14 8.44 16.71
CA ARG A 41 -9.42 8.41 15.26
C ARG A 41 -10.90 8.66 15.01
N LYS A 42 -11.25 9.20 13.84
CA LYS A 42 -12.64 9.30 13.38
C LYS A 42 -13.23 7.89 13.25
N LYS A 43 -14.52 7.70 13.54
CA LYS A 43 -15.22 6.42 13.31
C LYS A 43 -15.45 6.15 11.82
N TYR A 44 -15.75 7.19 11.06
CA TYR A 44 -16.03 7.13 9.62
C TYR A 44 -14.79 7.57 8.84
N GLU A 45 -14.36 6.74 7.89
CA GLU A 45 -13.25 7.08 7.00
C GLU A 45 -13.66 8.07 5.90
N ASP A 46 -12.69 8.87 5.45
CA ASP A 46 -12.88 9.78 4.32
C ASP A 46 -12.87 8.97 2.99
N ASN A 47 -13.58 9.40 1.94
CA ASN A 47 -13.70 8.62 0.69
C ASN A 47 -12.43 8.56 -0.19
N ALA A 48 -11.32 9.09 0.31
CA ALA A 48 -10.04 9.10 -0.39
C ALA A 48 -9.37 7.72 -0.32
N ILE A 49 -9.34 6.98 -1.45
CA ILE A 49 -8.52 5.77 -1.55
C ILE A 49 -7.07 6.17 -1.83
N ARG A 50 -6.16 5.72 -0.98
CA ARG A 50 -4.71 5.78 -1.23
C ARG A 50 -4.22 4.39 -1.61
N THR A 51 -4.02 4.15 -2.90
CA THR A 51 -3.38 2.93 -3.42
C THR A 51 -1.85 3.05 -3.53
N ALA A 52 -1.32 4.25 -3.30
CA ALA A 52 0.11 4.52 -3.41
C ALA A 52 0.91 3.71 -2.40
N LYS A 53 1.95 3.02 -2.89
CA LYS A 53 2.87 2.22 -2.05
C LYS A 53 3.70 3.13 -1.14
N TYR A 54 3.98 4.34 -1.60
CA TYR A 54 4.82 5.31 -0.90
C TYR A 54 4.12 6.65 -0.70
N ASN A 55 4.33 7.26 0.46
CA ASN A 55 4.14 8.69 0.66
C ASN A 55 5.42 9.43 0.24
N VAL A 56 5.34 10.70 -0.15
CA VAL A 56 6.53 11.47 -0.60
C VAL A 56 7.67 11.42 0.42
N LEU A 57 7.34 11.50 1.71
CA LEU A 57 8.32 11.43 2.80
C LEU A 57 8.72 10.00 3.19
N THR A 58 7.86 9.01 2.97
CA THR A 58 8.18 7.61 3.29
C THR A 58 8.81 6.88 2.11
N PHE A 59 8.86 7.50 0.92
CA PHE A 59 9.42 6.93 -0.30
C PHE A 59 10.88 6.58 -0.10
N LEU A 60 11.72 7.55 0.28
CA LEU A 60 13.16 7.35 0.42
C LEU A 60 13.52 6.24 1.43
N PRO A 61 13.05 6.27 2.69
CA PRO A 61 13.43 5.25 3.67
C PRO A 61 12.92 3.86 3.31
N LEU A 62 11.67 3.73 2.82
CA LEU A 62 11.14 2.41 2.45
C LEU A 62 11.77 1.88 1.16
N ASN A 63 12.01 2.73 0.17
CA ASN A 63 12.64 2.33 -1.08
C ASN A 63 14.09 1.89 -0.83
N LEU A 64 14.86 2.63 -0.03
CA LEU A 64 16.20 2.20 0.37
C LEU A 64 16.17 0.89 1.16
N TYR A 65 15.25 0.75 2.11
CA TYR A 65 15.07 -0.50 2.85
C TYR A 65 14.79 -1.68 1.92
N GLU A 66 13.93 -1.50 0.91
CA GLU A 66 13.62 -2.55 -0.07
C GLU A 66 14.80 -2.87 -0.98
N GLN A 67 15.61 -1.87 -1.35
CA GLN A 67 16.83 -2.08 -2.09
C GLN A 67 17.88 -2.83 -1.25
N PHE A 68 18.07 -2.50 0.03
CA PHE A 68 19.04 -3.16 0.92
C PHE A 68 18.59 -4.53 1.44
N HIS A 69 17.29 -4.85 1.39
CA HIS A 69 16.81 -6.20 1.65
C HIS A 69 17.28 -7.20 0.57
N ARG A 70 17.78 -6.74 -0.59
CA ARG A 70 18.46 -7.61 -1.56
C ARG A 70 19.86 -7.93 -1.04
N LEU A 71 20.18 -9.21 -0.94
CA LEU A 71 21.46 -9.66 -0.37
C LEU A 71 22.67 -9.14 -1.17
N ALA A 72 22.52 -8.94 -2.48
CA ALA A 72 23.54 -8.34 -3.33
C ALA A 72 23.97 -6.94 -2.84
N ASN A 73 22.99 -6.09 -2.54
CA ASN A 73 23.26 -4.71 -2.12
C ASN A 73 23.88 -4.67 -0.72
N LEU A 74 23.47 -5.59 0.17
CA LEU A 74 24.10 -5.77 1.48
C LEU A 74 25.54 -6.27 1.36
N TYR A 75 25.81 -7.20 0.44
CA TYR A 75 27.15 -7.69 0.14
C TYR A 75 28.06 -6.55 -0.36
N PHE A 76 27.63 -5.78 -1.36
CA PHE A 76 28.40 -4.64 -1.85
C PHE A 76 28.64 -3.57 -0.77
N LEU A 77 27.63 -3.30 0.07
CA LEU A 77 27.78 -2.40 1.21
C LEU A 77 28.86 -2.89 2.19
N PHE A 78 28.86 -4.19 2.52
CA PHE A 78 29.85 -4.78 3.40
C PHE A 78 31.26 -4.70 2.82
N VAL A 79 31.41 -4.98 1.52
CA VAL A 79 32.69 -4.85 0.80
C VAL A 79 33.20 -3.41 0.85
N ILE A 80 32.34 -2.42 0.58
CA ILE A 80 32.67 -0.99 0.68
C ILE A 80 33.12 -0.61 2.10
N LEU A 81 32.43 -1.11 3.14
CA LEU A 81 32.81 -0.86 4.53
C LEU A 81 34.21 -1.41 4.84
N LEU A 82 34.52 -2.63 4.38
CA LEU A 82 35.87 -3.19 4.57
C LEU A 82 36.96 -2.36 3.88
N GLN A 83 36.67 -1.76 2.72
CA GLN A 83 37.62 -0.92 1.97
C GLN A 83 37.82 0.48 2.54
N THR A 84 36.99 0.89 3.52
CA THR A 84 37.23 2.14 4.26
C THR A 84 38.41 2.03 5.22
N ILE A 85 38.84 0.81 5.58
CA ILE A 85 40.00 0.57 6.43
C ILE A 85 41.25 0.63 5.56
N PRO A 86 42.12 1.65 5.73
CA PRO A 86 43.25 1.87 4.83
C PRO A 86 44.29 0.75 4.84
N GLU A 87 44.37 -0.05 5.90
CA GLU A 87 45.33 -1.16 6.01
C GLU A 87 44.96 -2.38 5.14
N ILE A 88 43.69 -2.54 4.77
CA ILE A 88 43.18 -3.69 4.01
C ILE A 88 42.75 -3.25 2.58
N SER A 89 42.72 -1.94 2.34
CA SER A 89 42.15 -1.36 1.13
C SER A 89 43.13 -1.43 -0.05
N THR A 90 42.73 -2.12 -1.12
CA THR A 90 43.47 -2.17 -2.38
C THR A 90 43.03 -1.09 -3.38
N LEU A 91 41.85 -0.51 -3.16
CA LEU A 91 41.19 0.45 -4.05
C LEU A 91 40.55 1.56 -3.23
N PRO A 92 40.57 2.81 -3.69
CA PRO A 92 39.94 3.89 -2.94
C PRO A 92 38.42 3.67 -2.85
N TRP A 93 37.86 3.83 -1.64
CA TRP A 93 36.47 3.55 -1.29
C TRP A 93 35.42 4.17 -2.23
N PHE A 94 35.71 5.35 -2.81
CA PHE A 94 34.79 6.04 -3.72
C PHE A 94 34.58 5.29 -5.05
N THR A 95 35.53 4.46 -5.49
CA THR A 95 35.41 3.72 -6.76
C THR A 95 34.34 2.66 -6.72
N LEU A 96 34.05 2.10 -5.55
CA LEU A 96 32.99 1.11 -5.34
C LEU A 96 31.69 1.73 -4.83
N LEU A 97 31.78 2.85 -4.10
CA LEU A 97 30.60 3.61 -3.68
C LEU A 97 29.87 4.24 -4.87
N LEU A 98 30.57 4.83 -5.84
CA LEU A 98 29.96 5.55 -6.95
C LEU A 98 29.05 4.65 -7.82
N PRO A 99 29.48 3.45 -8.28
CA PRO A 99 28.63 2.54 -9.05
C PRO A 99 27.44 2.01 -8.24
N LEU A 100 27.62 1.70 -6.96
CA LEU A 100 26.52 1.23 -6.12
C LEU A 100 25.49 2.35 -5.91
N SER A 101 25.94 3.56 -5.60
CA SER A 101 25.06 4.72 -5.42
C SER A 101 24.30 5.07 -6.70
N SER A 102 24.96 5.02 -7.86
CA SER A 102 24.31 5.31 -9.14
C SER A 102 23.25 4.25 -9.49
N LEU A 103 23.54 2.97 -9.22
CA LEU A 103 22.58 1.88 -9.43
C LEU A 103 21.36 2.01 -8.52
N LEU A 104 21.57 2.28 -7.22
CA LEU A 104 20.49 2.48 -6.25
C LEU A 104 19.61 3.69 -6.63
N LEU A 105 20.24 4.78 -7.10
CA LEU A 105 19.56 5.98 -7.57
C LEU A 105 18.71 5.70 -8.81
N LEU A 106 19.29 5.09 -9.86
CA LEU A 106 18.58 4.74 -11.10
C LEU A 106 17.39 3.84 -10.81
N ARG A 107 17.58 2.84 -9.94
CA ARG A 107 16.50 1.93 -9.54
C ARG A 107 15.41 2.66 -8.77
N GLY A 108 15.78 3.54 -7.84
CA GLY A 108 14.83 4.35 -7.09
C GLY A 108 14.04 5.30 -7.98
N LEU A 109 14.69 5.95 -8.95
CA LEU A 109 14.00 6.83 -9.91
C LEU A 109 13.01 6.05 -10.77
N ARG A 110 13.37 4.86 -11.24
CA ARG A 110 12.45 3.98 -11.97
C ARG A 110 11.24 3.62 -11.10
N ASP A 111 11.48 3.16 -9.87
CA ASP A 111 10.41 2.78 -8.94
C ASP A 111 9.50 3.99 -8.60
N LEU A 112 10.05 5.20 -8.58
CA LEU A 112 9.30 6.44 -8.38
C LEU A 112 8.40 6.76 -9.59
N ILE A 113 8.93 6.64 -10.81
CA ILE A 113 8.17 6.88 -12.05
C ILE A 113 7.02 5.88 -12.14
N ASP A 114 7.29 4.60 -11.87
CA ASP A 114 6.30 3.52 -11.90
C ASP A 114 5.18 3.71 -10.85
N ASP A 115 5.47 4.34 -9.70
CA ASP A 115 4.46 4.67 -8.69
C ASP A 115 3.68 5.98 -8.98
N ILE A 116 4.28 6.95 -9.70
CA ILE A 116 3.62 8.23 -10.06
C ILE A 116 2.75 8.10 -11.32
N ALA A 117 3.20 7.38 -12.35
CA ALA A 117 2.53 7.35 -13.65
C ALA A 117 1.06 6.86 -13.55
N PRO A 118 0.73 5.79 -12.79
CA PRO A 118 -0.65 5.37 -12.59
C PRO A 118 -1.50 6.38 -11.78
N ARG A 119 -0.89 7.16 -10.88
CA ARG A 119 -1.59 8.18 -10.07
C ARG A 119 -2.11 9.33 -10.94
N ALA A 120 -1.33 9.78 -11.91
CA ALA A 120 -1.74 10.82 -12.84
C ALA A 120 -2.97 10.38 -13.68
N VAL A 121 -2.93 9.16 -14.20
CA VAL A 121 -4.01 8.62 -15.06
C VAL A 121 -5.29 8.30 -14.27
N SER A 122 -5.17 7.71 -13.08
CA SER A 122 -6.33 7.36 -12.24
C SER A 122 -7.07 8.59 -11.70
N SER A 123 -6.34 9.64 -11.29
CA SER A 123 -6.93 10.90 -10.82
C SER A 123 -7.76 11.62 -11.89
N ALA A 124 -7.45 11.44 -13.18
CA ALA A 124 -8.18 12.05 -14.30
C ALA A 124 -9.53 11.37 -14.62
N ARG A 125 -9.69 10.07 -14.30
CA ARG A 125 -10.91 9.29 -14.60
C ARG A 125 -12.01 9.44 -13.54
N LEU A 126 -11.66 9.83 -12.31
CA LEU A 126 -12.55 9.86 -11.14
C LEU A 126 -13.42 11.15 -11.01
N ARG A 127 -13.66 11.89 -12.10
CA ARG A 127 -14.25 13.24 -12.08
C ARG A 127 -15.79 13.31 -12.03
N ASN A 128 -16.51 12.19 -12.07
CA ASN A 128 -17.96 12.22 -12.28
C ASN A 128 -18.73 11.58 -11.12
N ALA A 129 -18.99 12.32 -10.04
CA ALA A 129 -20.14 12.11 -9.14
C ALA A 129 -20.29 13.32 -8.18
N GLY A 130 -21.40 14.05 -8.28
CA GLY A 130 -21.67 15.26 -7.49
C GLY A 130 -22.56 14.97 -6.26
N PRO A 131 -22.18 15.42 -5.04
CA PRO A 131 -23.01 15.40 -3.83
C PRO A 131 -23.83 16.68 -3.63
N LEU A 132 -24.97 16.56 -2.95
CA LEU A 132 -25.69 17.69 -2.35
C LEU A 132 -24.82 18.38 -1.29
N SER A 133 -24.86 19.71 -1.28
CA SER A 133 -24.41 20.54 -0.17
C SER A 133 -25.45 21.65 -0.03
N GLY A 134 -26.39 21.49 0.90
CA GLY A 134 -27.36 22.55 1.21
C GLY A 134 -26.65 23.70 1.90
N SER A 135 -26.55 24.84 1.22
CA SER A 135 -26.50 26.15 1.88
C SER A 135 -27.82 26.84 1.60
N PHE A 136 -28.36 27.44 2.66
CA PHE A 136 -29.54 28.30 2.72
C PHE A 136 -29.68 29.16 1.45
N PHE A 137 -30.83 29.06 0.78
CA PHE A 137 -31.30 29.82 -0.41
C PHE A 137 -31.20 29.26 -1.84
N SER A 138 -30.53 28.14 -2.13
CA SER A 138 -30.68 27.50 -3.46
C SER A 138 -30.30 26.03 -3.43
N CYS A 139 -31.29 25.12 -3.43
CA CYS A 139 -31.06 23.68 -3.54
C CYS A 139 -30.66 23.34 -4.99
N SER A 140 -29.37 23.37 -5.29
CA SER A 140 -28.84 22.86 -6.56
C SER A 140 -27.72 21.85 -6.30
N PHE A 141 -27.70 20.77 -7.08
CA PHE A 141 -26.65 19.77 -7.03
C PHE A 141 -25.32 20.37 -7.49
N SER A 142 -24.32 20.38 -6.59
CA SER A 142 -22.99 20.88 -6.90
C SER A 142 -22.03 19.74 -7.22
N TRP A 143 -21.16 19.97 -8.19
CA TRP A 143 -20.11 19.04 -8.55
C TRP A 143 -19.02 19.00 -7.48
N LYS A 144 -18.81 17.86 -6.81
CA LYS A 144 -17.65 17.62 -5.95
C LYS A 144 -16.81 16.45 -6.45
N LYS A 145 -15.57 16.37 -5.98
CA LYS A 145 -14.67 15.25 -6.26
C LYS A 145 -15.02 14.08 -5.34
N TRP A 146 -14.78 12.86 -5.80
CA TRP A 146 -15.08 11.64 -5.03
C TRP A 146 -14.42 11.64 -3.63
N ARG A 147 -13.23 12.23 -3.50
CA ARG A 147 -12.50 12.30 -2.23
C ARG A 147 -13.18 13.15 -1.16
N ASP A 148 -14.06 14.06 -1.56
CA ASP A 148 -14.75 15.01 -0.67
C ASP A 148 -16.15 14.50 -0.26
N ILE A 149 -16.51 13.30 -0.69
CA ILE A 149 -17.77 12.61 -0.31
C ILE A 149 -17.60 12.05 1.10
N CYS A 150 -18.59 12.29 1.96
CA CYS A 150 -18.64 11.79 3.32
C CYS A 150 -19.83 10.84 3.52
N VAL A 151 -19.77 10.02 4.57
CA VAL A 151 -20.91 9.20 5.00
C VAL A 151 -22.08 10.11 5.39
N GLY A 152 -23.30 9.71 4.99
CA GLY A 152 -24.52 10.50 5.21
C GLY A 152 -24.83 11.55 4.13
N ASP A 153 -23.91 11.79 3.18
CA ASP A 153 -24.21 12.64 2.03
C ASP A 153 -25.18 11.94 1.08
N ILE A 154 -26.11 12.69 0.50
CA ILE A 154 -26.94 12.24 -0.61
C ILE A 154 -26.28 12.66 -1.91
N ILE A 155 -26.15 11.71 -2.84
CA ILE A 155 -25.52 11.94 -4.14
C ILE A 155 -26.48 11.59 -5.27
N CYS A 156 -26.39 12.36 -6.36
CA CYS A 156 -27.09 12.08 -7.61
C CYS A 156 -26.09 11.48 -8.59
N LEU A 157 -26.41 10.29 -9.10
CA LEU A 157 -25.67 9.59 -10.14
C LEU A 157 -26.46 9.65 -11.44
N ARG A 158 -25.74 9.75 -12.55
CA ARG A 158 -26.33 9.73 -13.90
C ARG A 158 -26.07 8.41 -14.59
N LYS A 159 -26.79 8.16 -15.68
CA LYS A 159 -26.53 7.06 -16.59
C LYS A 159 -25.04 6.94 -16.94
N ASP A 160 -24.54 5.71 -16.96
CA ASP A 160 -23.16 5.34 -17.28
C ASP A 160 -22.08 5.86 -16.32
N SER A 161 -22.49 6.45 -15.20
CA SER A 161 -21.56 6.88 -14.14
C SER A 161 -21.18 5.73 -13.21
N PHE A 162 -19.98 5.82 -12.63
CA PHE A 162 -19.50 4.88 -11.62
C PHE A 162 -19.97 5.29 -10.24
N VAL A 163 -20.33 4.30 -9.43
CA VAL A 163 -20.73 4.47 -8.04
C VAL A 163 -19.47 4.76 -7.18
N PRO A 164 -19.36 5.93 -6.51
CA PRO A 164 -18.12 6.38 -5.88
C PRO A 164 -17.86 5.79 -4.48
N ALA A 165 -18.90 5.29 -3.81
CA ALA A 165 -18.93 4.80 -2.43
C ALA A 165 -20.10 3.81 -2.29
N ASP A 166 -20.24 3.07 -1.20
CA ASP A 166 -21.40 2.18 -1.07
C ASP A 166 -22.63 3.00 -0.68
N LEU A 167 -23.68 2.96 -1.50
CA LEU A 167 -24.86 3.82 -1.39
C LEU A 167 -26.12 3.00 -1.12
N LEU A 168 -26.97 3.48 -0.23
CA LEU A 168 -28.36 3.04 -0.15
C LEU A 168 -29.16 3.77 -1.25
N LEU A 169 -29.80 3.01 -2.15
CA LEU A 169 -30.65 3.56 -3.20
C LEU A 169 -31.93 4.13 -2.59
N LEU A 170 -32.16 5.44 -2.79
CA LEU A 170 -33.32 6.15 -2.27
C LEU A 170 -34.42 6.29 -3.32
N SER A 171 -34.05 6.69 -4.53
CA SER A 171 -34.97 6.93 -5.64
C SER A 171 -34.25 6.79 -6.97
N SER A 172 -34.99 6.43 -8.01
CA SER A 172 -34.50 6.27 -9.37
C SER A 172 -35.51 6.86 -10.36
N SER A 173 -35.04 7.25 -11.54
CA SER A 173 -35.89 7.76 -12.62
C SER A 173 -36.81 6.71 -13.23
N GLU A 174 -36.46 5.42 -13.11
CA GLU A 174 -37.24 4.31 -13.66
C GLU A 174 -38.50 4.02 -12.82
N PRO A 175 -39.55 3.44 -13.43
CA PRO A 175 -40.75 3.03 -12.71
C PRO A 175 -40.41 2.05 -11.58
N SER A 176 -41.14 2.18 -10.46
CA SER A 176 -40.90 1.40 -9.23
C SER A 176 -39.51 1.58 -8.62
N SER A 177 -38.81 2.66 -8.95
CA SER A 177 -37.45 2.97 -8.52
C SER A 177 -36.44 1.84 -8.76
N LEU A 178 -36.52 1.20 -9.93
CA LEU A 178 -35.51 0.23 -10.35
C LEU A 178 -34.23 0.94 -10.80
N CYS A 179 -33.08 0.33 -10.55
CA CYS A 179 -31.78 0.80 -10.99
C CYS A 179 -30.99 -0.38 -11.52
N TYR A 180 -30.54 -0.32 -12.77
CA TYR A 180 -29.70 -1.38 -13.32
C TYR A 180 -28.22 -1.06 -13.08
N VAL A 181 -27.49 -2.06 -12.61
CA VAL A 181 -26.07 -1.95 -12.33
C VAL A 181 -25.30 -3.05 -13.03
N GLU A 182 -24.18 -2.66 -13.58
CA GLU A 182 -23.19 -3.56 -14.15
C GLU A 182 -22.09 -3.81 -13.11
N THR A 183 -21.81 -5.09 -12.86
CA THR A 183 -20.87 -5.55 -11.83
C THR A 183 -19.62 -6.20 -12.42
N VAL A 184 -19.28 -5.89 -13.67
CA VAL A 184 -18.11 -6.44 -14.37
C VAL A 184 -16.82 -6.18 -13.59
N ASP A 185 -16.68 -5.00 -12.98
CA ASP A 185 -15.48 -4.63 -12.21
C ASP A 185 -15.37 -5.30 -10.83
N ILE A 186 -16.44 -5.93 -10.33
CA ILE A 186 -16.48 -6.58 -9.01
C ILE A 186 -16.45 -8.10 -9.15
N ASP A 187 -17.42 -8.66 -9.87
CA ASP A 187 -17.64 -10.11 -9.97
C ASP A 187 -17.21 -10.67 -11.34
N GLY A 188 -16.87 -9.81 -12.32
CA GLY A 188 -16.59 -10.23 -13.70
C GLY A 188 -17.85 -10.63 -14.50
N GLU A 189 -19.03 -10.56 -13.89
CA GLU A 189 -20.31 -10.86 -14.54
C GLU A 189 -20.73 -9.74 -15.50
N THR A 190 -21.08 -10.10 -16.73
CA THR A 190 -21.53 -9.17 -17.78
C THR A 190 -23.03 -8.84 -17.73
N ASN A 191 -23.80 -9.61 -16.96
CA ASN A 191 -25.23 -9.40 -16.83
C ASN A 191 -25.53 -8.17 -15.97
N LEU A 192 -26.56 -7.43 -16.37
CA LEU A 192 -27.08 -6.33 -15.57
C LEU A 192 -27.86 -6.90 -14.39
N LYS A 193 -27.49 -6.47 -13.18
CA LYS A 193 -28.25 -6.75 -11.96
C LYS A 193 -29.19 -5.57 -11.72
N PHE A 194 -30.44 -5.82 -11.36
CA PHE A 194 -31.35 -4.75 -10.94
C PHE A 194 -31.29 -4.58 -9.42
N ARG A 195 -31.52 -3.34 -8.98
CA ARG A 195 -31.61 -2.91 -7.58
C ARG A 195 -32.88 -2.10 -7.44
N GLN A 196 -33.57 -2.21 -6.31
CA GLN A 196 -34.84 -1.53 -6.11
C GLN A 196 -34.78 -0.66 -4.85
N ALA A 197 -35.23 0.59 -4.96
CA ALA A 197 -35.35 1.45 -3.79
C ALA A 197 -36.56 1.05 -2.93
N LEU A 198 -36.64 1.60 -1.72
CA LEU A 198 -37.86 1.45 -0.91
C LEU A 198 -39.02 2.19 -1.58
N LEU A 199 -40.20 1.56 -1.57
CA LEU A 199 -41.39 2.18 -2.14
C LEU A 199 -41.74 3.50 -1.43
N ALA A 200 -41.58 3.52 -0.10
CA ALA A 200 -41.82 4.71 0.72
C ALA A 200 -40.92 5.90 0.34
N THR A 201 -39.64 5.65 0.00
CA THR A 201 -38.73 6.70 -0.43
C THR A 201 -39.00 7.14 -1.87
N HIS A 202 -39.36 6.20 -2.75
CA HIS A 202 -39.68 6.52 -4.15
C HIS A 202 -40.84 7.50 -4.29
N GLN A 203 -41.92 7.29 -3.54
CA GLN A 203 -43.14 8.11 -3.64
C GLN A 203 -42.93 9.57 -3.20
N GLU A 204 -42.08 9.78 -2.20
CA GLU A 204 -41.91 11.08 -1.55
C GLU A 204 -40.64 11.83 -2.02
N LEU A 205 -39.60 11.09 -2.44
CA LEU A 205 -38.31 11.65 -2.84
C LEU A 205 -38.17 11.73 -4.36
N VAL A 206 -39.18 12.34 -5.01
CA VAL A 206 -39.17 12.61 -6.45
C VAL A 206 -38.50 13.95 -6.77
N SER A 207 -38.63 14.93 -5.87
CA SER A 207 -38.09 16.28 -6.06
C SER A 207 -36.73 16.45 -5.40
N GLU A 208 -35.86 17.26 -6.01
CA GLU A 208 -34.57 17.64 -5.43
C GLU A 208 -34.72 18.32 -4.05
N ALA A 209 -35.81 19.07 -3.85
CA ALA A 209 -36.10 19.73 -2.58
C ALA A 209 -36.47 18.73 -1.47
N SER A 210 -37.26 17.70 -1.79
CA SER A 210 -37.61 16.66 -0.81
C SER A 210 -36.40 15.77 -0.49
N MET A 211 -35.52 15.55 -1.46
CA MET A 211 -34.21 14.91 -1.24
C MET A 211 -33.31 15.70 -0.30
N ALA A 212 -33.24 17.03 -0.47
CA ALA A 212 -32.45 17.89 0.41
C ALA A 212 -32.99 17.92 1.86
N ALA A 213 -34.31 17.78 2.02
CA ALA A 213 -34.98 17.74 3.32
C ALA A 213 -35.00 16.33 3.96
N PHE A 214 -34.50 15.30 3.27
CA PHE A 214 -34.52 13.93 3.77
C PHE A 214 -33.64 13.78 5.03
N ASP A 215 -34.24 13.24 6.09
CA ASP A 215 -33.70 13.17 7.45
C ASP A 215 -33.66 11.73 8.01
N GLY A 216 -33.76 10.72 7.14
CA GLY A 216 -33.77 9.31 7.53
C GLY A 216 -32.51 8.88 8.28
N LYS A 217 -32.70 8.00 9.28
CA LYS A 217 -31.62 7.36 10.04
C LYS A 217 -31.50 5.90 9.63
N VAL A 218 -30.35 5.51 9.09
CA VAL A 218 -30.03 4.14 8.75
C VAL A 218 -29.20 3.52 9.86
N THR A 219 -29.60 2.34 10.31
CA THR A 219 -28.82 1.49 11.23
C THR A 219 -28.48 0.20 10.50
N CYS A 220 -27.21 -0.20 10.45
CA CYS A 220 -26.77 -1.37 9.71
C CYS A 220 -25.56 -2.05 10.36
N GLU A 221 -25.19 -3.19 9.78
CA GLU A 221 -23.99 -3.94 10.16
C GLU A 221 -22.70 -3.10 10.08
N GLU A 222 -21.64 -3.49 10.81
CA GLU A 222 -20.33 -2.86 10.61
C GLU A 222 -19.73 -3.16 9.21
N PRO A 223 -18.87 -2.26 8.68
CA PRO A 223 -18.15 -2.48 7.42
C PRO A 223 -17.44 -3.84 7.34
N ASN A 224 -17.89 -4.70 6.44
CA ASN A 224 -17.39 -6.05 6.25
C ASN A 224 -17.01 -6.35 4.79
N SER A 225 -16.36 -7.49 4.55
CA SER A 225 -15.97 -7.95 3.22
C SER A 225 -17.05 -8.78 2.49
N ARG A 226 -18.22 -9.00 3.12
CA ARG A 226 -19.30 -9.81 2.54
C ARG A 226 -20.07 -8.96 1.51
N MET A 227 -19.74 -9.15 0.22
CA MET A 227 -20.30 -8.33 -0.88
C MET A 227 -21.79 -8.55 -1.14
N HIS A 228 -22.29 -9.79 -1.00
CA HIS A 228 -23.69 -10.12 -1.34
C HIS A 228 -24.67 -10.06 -0.16
N SER A 229 -24.17 -9.93 1.06
CA SER A 229 -24.99 -9.80 2.27
C SER A 229 -24.97 -8.35 2.72
N PHE A 230 -26.13 -7.81 3.04
CA PHE A 230 -26.26 -6.52 3.71
C PHE A 230 -27.57 -6.55 4.49
N ILE A 231 -27.50 -6.17 5.77
CA ILE A 231 -28.67 -6.12 6.64
C ILE A 231 -28.66 -4.77 7.34
N GLY A 232 -29.79 -4.08 7.28
CA GLY A 232 -29.98 -2.80 7.95
C GLY A 232 -31.44 -2.47 8.16
N THR A 233 -31.69 -1.35 8.81
CA THR A 233 -33.02 -0.79 9.03
C THR A 233 -32.95 0.71 8.81
N LEU A 234 -33.81 1.23 7.93
CA LEU A 234 -34.05 2.66 7.75
C LEU A 234 -35.21 3.06 8.66
N GLU A 235 -34.96 4.01 9.56
CA GLU A 235 -35.97 4.68 10.36
C GLU A 235 -36.25 6.05 9.74
N TRP A 236 -37.50 6.27 9.32
CA TRP A 236 -37.91 7.52 8.70
C TRP A 236 -39.38 7.84 9.00
N ARG A 237 -39.66 9.07 9.45
CA ARG A 237 -41.00 9.53 9.87
C ARG A 237 -41.69 8.62 10.92
N GLY A 238 -40.91 7.97 11.79
CA GLY A 238 -41.42 7.06 12.81
C GLY A 238 -41.66 5.62 12.34
N GLU A 239 -41.55 5.36 11.03
CA GLU A 239 -41.66 4.03 10.44
C GLU A 239 -40.27 3.38 10.26
N LYS A 240 -40.23 2.05 10.34
CA LYS A 240 -39.00 1.25 10.17
C LYS A 240 -39.10 0.35 8.96
N TYR A 241 -38.13 0.47 8.05
CA TYR A 241 -38.04 -0.31 6.83
C TYR A 241 -36.80 -1.21 6.85
N SER A 242 -36.97 -2.49 6.57
CA SER A 242 -35.84 -3.43 6.45
C SER A 242 -35.05 -3.17 5.18
N LEU A 243 -33.73 -3.21 5.31
CA LEU A 243 -32.78 -3.02 4.22
C LEU A 243 -32.03 -4.32 3.93
N ASP A 244 -32.02 -4.70 2.66
CA ASP A 244 -31.36 -5.90 2.14
C ASP A 244 -30.30 -5.51 1.10
N SER A 245 -29.50 -6.47 0.64
CA SER A 245 -28.46 -6.25 -0.38
C SER A 245 -29.00 -5.82 -1.76
N GLU A 246 -30.30 -5.97 -2.01
CA GLU A 246 -30.96 -5.47 -3.24
C GLU A 246 -31.18 -3.97 -3.26
N LYS A 247 -31.05 -3.30 -2.10
CA LYS A 247 -31.29 -1.86 -1.95
C LYS A 247 -29.98 -1.06 -1.92
N ILE A 248 -28.82 -1.73 -1.97
CA ILE A 248 -27.49 -1.10 -1.92
C ILE A 248 -26.79 -1.13 -3.28
N LEU A 249 -26.14 -0.03 -3.63
CA LEU A 249 -25.23 0.10 -4.77
C LEU A 249 -23.80 0.05 -4.24
N LEU A 250 -23.01 -0.91 -4.72
CA LEU A 250 -21.62 -1.06 -4.29
C LEU A 250 -20.70 -0.12 -5.06
N ARG A 251 -19.63 0.32 -4.41
CA ARG A 251 -18.55 1.08 -5.05
C ARG A 251 -17.97 0.32 -6.25
N GLY A 252 -17.81 1.01 -7.36
CA GLY A 252 -17.24 0.46 -8.59
C GLY A 252 -18.28 -0.15 -9.53
N CYS A 253 -19.53 -0.34 -9.10
CA CYS A 253 -20.62 -0.64 -10.02
C CYS A 253 -20.81 0.52 -11.01
N ARG A 254 -21.23 0.21 -12.24
CA ARG A 254 -21.61 1.20 -13.25
C ARG A 254 -23.12 1.23 -13.42
N ILE A 255 -23.71 2.41 -13.32
CA ILE A 255 -25.16 2.58 -13.52
C ILE A 255 -25.47 2.44 -15.01
N ARG A 256 -26.45 1.61 -15.35
CA ARG A 256 -26.88 1.32 -16.72
C ARG A 256 -28.40 1.46 -16.79
N ASN A 257 -28.94 1.78 -17.98
CA ASN A 257 -30.39 1.82 -18.24
C ASN A 257 -31.22 2.57 -17.17
N THR A 258 -30.65 3.63 -16.60
CA THR A 258 -31.28 4.47 -15.59
C THR A 258 -30.72 5.87 -15.77
N GLU A 259 -31.56 6.85 -16.03
CA GLU A 259 -31.13 8.21 -16.36
C GLU A 259 -30.49 8.90 -15.16
N THR A 260 -31.22 8.90 -14.03
CA THR A 260 -30.75 9.46 -12.77
C THR A 260 -31.12 8.54 -11.61
N CYS A 261 -30.22 8.41 -10.63
CA CYS A 261 -30.53 7.76 -9.38
C CYS A 261 -29.90 8.51 -8.21
N TYR A 262 -30.60 8.45 -7.07
CA TYR A 262 -30.22 9.12 -5.85
C TYR A 262 -29.86 8.10 -4.78
N GLY A 263 -28.72 8.30 -4.14
CA GLY A 263 -28.21 7.39 -3.14
C GLY A 263 -27.68 8.10 -1.90
N LEU A 264 -27.94 7.51 -0.73
CA LEU A 264 -27.35 7.92 0.54
C LEU A 264 -26.04 7.15 0.79
N VAL A 265 -24.94 7.85 1.04
CA VAL A 265 -23.65 7.22 1.30
C VAL A 265 -23.64 6.52 2.66
N ILE A 266 -23.50 5.19 2.66
CA ILE A 266 -23.44 4.37 3.89
C ILE A 266 -21.99 4.07 4.28
N TYR A 267 -21.17 3.63 3.32
CA TYR A 267 -19.75 3.35 3.54
C TYR A 267 -18.88 4.11 2.53
N ALA A 268 -17.81 4.73 3.04
CA ALA A 268 -16.91 5.55 2.23
C ALA A 268 -15.46 5.02 2.32
N GLY A 269 -14.70 5.19 1.23
CA GLY A 269 -13.26 4.94 1.21
C GLY A 269 -12.88 3.51 1.61
N LEU A 270 -12.05 3.40 2.65
CA LEU A 270 -11.58 2.11 3.20
C LEU A 270 -12.68 1.29 3.89
N ASP A 271 -13.82 1.90 4.19
CA ASP A 271 -14.97 1.22 4.76
C ASP A 271 -15.90 0.59 3.72
N SER A 272 -15.72 0.90 2.44
CA SER A 272 -16.48 0.23 1.38
C SER A 272 -16.21 -1.28 1.34
N LYS A 273 -17.24 -2.08 1.06
CA LYS A 273 -17.18 -3.55 1.06
C LYS A 273 -16.11 -4.08 0.10
N ILE A 274 -15.98 -3.46 -1.08
CA ILE A 274 -14.94 -3.81 -2.04
C ILE A 274 -13.53 -3.61 -1.46
N MET A 275 -13.31 -2.52 -0.73
CA MET A 275 -12.00 -2.22 -0.16
C MET A 275 -11.67 -3.11 1.03
N LYS A 276 -12.68 -3.52 1.82
CA LYS A 276 -12.50 -4.57 2.84
C LYS A 276 -12.15 -5.91 2.22
N ASN A 277 -12.66 -6.21 1.02
CA ASN A 277 -12.34 -7.44 0.30
C ASN A 277 -10.94 -7.41 -0.36
N CYS A 278 -10.44 -6.23 -0.75
CA CYS A 278 -9.13 -6.08 -1.43
C CYS A 278 -7.90 -6.51 -0.58
N GLY A 279 -8.07 -6.73 0.72
CA GLY A 279 -6.99 -7.15 1.61
C GLY A 279 -5.86 -6.11 1.77
N LYS A 280 -4.87 -6.45 2.59
CA LYS A 280 -3.68 -5.59 2.78
C LYS A 280 -2.73 -5.77 1.58
N ILE A 281 -2.25 -4.66 1.03
CA ILE A 281 -1.23 -4.68 -0.02
C ILE A 281 0.04 -5.33 0.56
N LYS A 282 0.35 -6.54 0.11
CA LYS A 282 1.58 -7.27 0.49
C LYS A 282 2.65 -7.06 -0.57
N MET A 283 3.89 -6.89 -0.12
CA MET A 283 5.04 -6.83 -1.02
C MET A 283 5.26 -8.20 -1.69
N LYS A 284 5.14 -8.25 -3.02
CA LYS A 284 5.40 -9.47 -3.80
C LYS A 284 6.84 -9.44 -4.30
N LYS A 285 7.62 -10.48 -4.00
CA LYS A 285 8.95 -10.71 -4.60
C LYS A 285 8.85 -11.71 -5.76
N THR A 286 9.56 -11.43 -6.86
CA THR A 286 9.57 -12.33 -8.02
C THR A 286 10.36 -13.62 -7.72
N LYS A 287 10.13 -14.67 -8.53
CA LYS A 287 10.92 -15.91 -8.44
C LYS A 287 12.39 -15.65 -8.77
N LEU A 288 12.66 -14.77 -9.72
CA LEU A 288 14.01 -14.38 -10.14
C LEU A 288 14.75 -13.64 -9.01
N ASP A 289 14.08 -12.73 -8.30
CA ASP A 289 14.70 -12.06 -7.13
C ASP A 289 15.16 -13.08 -6.07
N ARG A 290 14.34 -14.11 -5.80
CA ARG A 290 14.72 -15.19 -4.86
C ARG A 290 15.87 -16.04 -5.37
N LEU A 291 15.95 -16.28 -6.68
CA LEU A 291 17.07 -17.00 -7.29
C LEU A 291 18.36 -16.18 -7.17
N MET A 292 18.31 -14.89 -7.50
CA MET A 292 19.45 -13.99 -7.38
C MET A 292 19.96 -13.91 -5.94
N ASP A 293 19.06 -13.79 -4.95
CA ASP A 293 19.43 -13.82 -3.53
C ASP A 293 20.17 -15.12 -3.16
N ARG A 294 19.74 -16.28 -3.68
CA ARG A 294 20.45 -17.56 -3.46
C ARG A 294 21.81 -17.60 -4.11
N LEU A 295 21.95 -17.12 -5.35
CA LEU A 295 23.23 -17.10 -6.05
C LEU A 295 24.25 -16.23 -5.31
N VAL A 296 23.82 -15.08 -4.79
CA VAL A 296 24.67 -14.21 -3.96
C VAL A 296 25.15 -14.93 -2.72
N ILE A 297 24.29 -15.67 -2.02
CA ILE A 297 24.70 -16.47 -0.84
C ILE A 297 25.77 -17.50 -1.23
N VAL A 298 25.57 -18.23 -2.33
CA VAL A 298 26.52 -19.25 -2.80
C VAL A 298 27.88 -18.62 -3.13
N VAL A 299 27.90 -17.54 -3.90
CA VAL A 299 29.13 -16.84 -4.28
C VAL A 299 29.84 -16.25 -3.05
N SER A 300 29.08 -15.64 -2.14
CA SER A 300 29.63 -15.07 -0.90
C SER A 300 30.23 -16.15 0.00
N ALA A 301 29.67 -17.37 -0.01
CA ALA A 301 30.18 -18.50 0.75
C ALA A 301 31.42 -19.15 0.12
N SER A 302 31.57 -19.13 -1.22
CA SER A 302 32.72 -19.73 -1.92
C SER A 302 33.97 -18.83 -1.92
N LEU A 303 33.80 -17.51 -1.90
CA LEU A 303 34.89 -16.52 -1.90
C LEU A 303 35.94 -16.70 -0.77
N PRO A 304 35.56 -16.95 0.50
CA PRO A 304 36.51 -17.23 1.57
C PRO A 304 37.36 -18.48 1.32
N GLN A 305 36.81 -19.48 0.64
CA GLN A 305 37.51 -20.73 0.37
C GLN A 305 38.60 -20.55 -0.69
N GLU A 306 38.35 -19.72 -1.71
CA GLU A 306 39.35 -19.39 -2.72
C GLU A 306 40.44 -18.45 -2.19
N THR A 307 40.06 -17.44 -1.40
CA THR A 307 41.05 -16.56 -0.74
C THR A 307 41.95 -17.34 0.22
N ALA A 308 41.41 -18.31 0.99
CA ALA A 308 42.22 -19.20 1.80
C ALA A 308 43.21 -20.04 0.95
N ARG A 309 42.78 -20.56 -0.20
CA ARG A 309 43.67 -21.29 -1.12
C ARG A 309 44.79 -20.43 -1.71
N CYS A 310 44.59 -19.13 -1.89
CA CYS A 310 45.62 -18.22 -2.37
C CYS A 310 46.56 -17.73 -1.25
N HIS A 311 46.05 -17.52 -0.04
CA HIS A 311 46.84 -17.01 1.09
C HIS A 311 47.78 -18.07 1.68
N VAL A 312 47.37 -19.34 1.72
CA VAL A 312 48.18 -20.45 2.27
C VAL A 312 49.54 -20.62 1.55
N PRO A 313 49.62 -20.71 0.21
CA PRO A 313 50.90 -20.81 -0.49
C PRO A 313 51.72 -19.51 -0.46
N LEU A 314 51.08 -18.34 -0.35
CA LEU A 314 51.79 -17.06 -0.22
C LEU A 314 52.47 -16.92 1.15
N ALA A 315 51.82 -17.37 2.22
CA ALA A 315 52.40 -17.41 3.57
C ALA A 315 53.56 -18.41 3.66
N LEU A 316 53.46 -19.57 2.99
CA LEU A 316 54.53 -20.57 2.91
C LEU A 316 55.76 -20.09 2.11
N SER A 317 55.59 -19.21 1.11
CA SER A 317 56.71 -18.61 0.37
C SER A 317 57.38 -17.43 1.09
N LEU A 318 56.78 -16.90 2.16
CA LEU A 318 57.27 -15.73 2.90
C LEU A 318 57.95 -16.08 4.23
N GLU A 319 58.28 -17.35 4.50
CA GLU A 319 59.21 -17.73 5.57
C GLU A 319 60.67 -17.68 5.04
N PRO A 320 61.44 -16.60 5.23
CA PRO A 320 62.89 -16.69 5.10
C PRO A 320 63.47 -17.34 6.37
N LEU A 321 64.21 -18.43 6.15
CA LEU A 321 65.33 -18.94 6.97
C LEU A 321 65.54 -18.22 8.32
N LYS A 322 64.92 -18.75 9.38
CA LYS A 322 65.36 -18.48 10.75
C LYS A 322 66.53 -19.42 11.07
N SER A 323 67.71 -19.12 10.56
CA SER A 323 68.93 -19.77 11.05
C SER A 323 69.17 -19.31 12.50
N PRO A 324 69.41 -20.23 13.46
CA PRO A 324 69.75 -19.84 14.81
C PRO A 324 71.16 -19.21 14.82
N LEU A 325 71.27 -18.01 15.38
CA LEU A 325 72.54 -17.39 15.75
C LEU A 325 73.25 -18.32 16.75
N SER A 326 74.28 -19.04 16.30
CA SER A 326 75.25 -19.68 17.19
C SER A 326 76.31 -18.64 17.58
N VAL A 327 76.38 -18.35 18.87
CA VAL A 327 77.39 -17.49 19.50
C VAL A 327 78.64 -18.33 19.77
N ASP A 328 79.75 -18.04 19.09
CA ASP A 328 81.06 -18.62 19.41
C ASP A 328 81.75 -17.84 20.54
N SER A 329 82.31 -18.59 21.48
CA SER A 329 83.09 -18.08 22.61
C SER A 329 84.50 -17.72 22.17
N ASN A 330 84.69 -16.58 21.51
CA ASN A 330 85.95 -15.83 21.46
C ASN A 330 85.71 -14.50 20.74
N GLY A 331 85.64 -13.40 21.50
CA GLY A 331 85.28 -12.08 21.02
C GLY A 331 86.20 -11.53 19.91
N LYS A 332 85.81 -11.75 18.66
CA LYS A 332 86.26 -10.98 17.49
C LYS A 332 85.08 -10.77 16.53
N THR A 333 84.70 -9.51 16.34
CA THR A 333 83.79 -9.08 15.28
C THR A 333 84.52 -9.10 13.94
N ASN A 334 84.19 -10.07 13.08
CA ASN A 334 84.55 -10.02 11.67
C ASN A 334 83.34 -9.53 10.87
N SER A 335 83.42 -8.30 10.40
CA SER A 335 82.62 -7.82 9.27
C SER A 335 82.97 -8.64 8.02
N CYS A 336 81.97 -9.20 7.34
CA CYS A 336 82.11 -9.58 5.93
C CYS A 336 80.90 -9.11 5.09
N PRO A 337 81.14 -8.56 3.89
CA PRO A 337 80.16 -7.97 3.00
C PRO A 337 79.66 -8.98 1.94
N ALA A 338 78.39 -8.85 1.52
CA ALA A 338 77.87 -9.36 0.23
C ALA A 338 76.44 -8.78 0.05
N VAL A 339 76.29 -7.57 -0.48
CA VAL A 339 76.13 -7.26 -1.91
C VAL A 339 75.13 -8.17 -2.61
N LEU A 340 73.93 -7.60 -2.78
CA LEU A 340 73.10 -7.62 -4.00
C LEU A 340 73.49 -8.66 -5.06
N LYS A 341 72.76 -9.77 -5.11
CA LYS A 341 72.55 -10.52 -6.36
C LYS A 341 71.35 -11.44 -6.22
N ASN A 342 70.13 -10.86 -6.28
CA ASN A 342 68.93 -11.61 -6.68
C ASN A 342 67.68 -10.77 -6.96
N ARG A 343 67.79 -9.44 -7.12
CA ARG A 343 66.62 -8.61 -7.45
C ARG A 343 66.34 -8.43 -8.94
N ASP A 344 67.29 -8.78 -9.82
CA ASP A 344 67.19 -8.43 -11.25
C ASP A 344 66.80 -9.60 -12.17
N HIS A 345 66.66 -10.83 -11.66
CA HIS A 345 66.31 -11.99 -12.49
C HIS A 345 64.80 -12.30 -12.59
N ILE A 346 63.93 -11.59 -11.86
CA ILE A 346 62.46 -11.83 -11.90
C ILE A 346 61.73 -10.78 -12.76
N CYS A 347 62.37 -9.65 -13.11
CA CYS A 347 61.75 -8.62 -13.94
C CYS A 347 61.93 -8.81 -15.45
N LEU A 348 62.78 -9.73 -15.92
CA LEU A 348 63.04 -9.91 -17.36
C LEU A 348 62.24 -11.05 -18.03
N GLN A 349 61.34 -11.72 -17.30
CA GLN A 349 60.56 -12.85 -17.85
C GLN A 349 59.06 -12.59 -17.98
N ARG A 350 58.60 -11.33 -17.83
CA ARG A 350 57.19 -10.96 -17.96
C ARG A 350 56.83 -10.09 -19.18
N ASP A 351 57.82 -9.69 -19.98
CA ASP A 351 57.61 -8.88 -21.19
C ASP A 351 57.55 -9.69 -22.50
N GLN A 352 57.52 -11.03 -22.46
CA GLN A 352 57.37 -11.87 -23.67
C GLN A 352 56.02 -12.58 -23.80
N GLN A 353 55.00 -12.17 -23.04
CA GLN A 353 53.66 -12.77 -23.16
C GLN A 353 52.55 -11.72 -23.24
N ALA A 354 52.83 -10.67 -24.00
CA ALA A 354 51.89 -9.67 -24.47
C ALA A 354 52.24 -9.32 -25.93
N ASP A 355 52.12 -10.31 -26.82
CA ASP A 355 51.80 -10.16 -28.25
C ASP A 355 51.68 -11.57 -28.87
N GLY A 356 50.44 -11.90 -29.27
CA GLY A 356 50.04 -13.20 -29.81
C GLY A 356 48.53 -13.32 -29.90
#